data_AF-A0A397S5L3-F1
#
_entry.id   AF-A0A397S5L3-F1
#
_cell.length_a   1.000
_cell.length_b   1.000
_cell.length_c   1.000
_cell.angle_alpha   90.00
_cell.angle_beta   90.00
_cell.angle_gamma   90.00
#
_symmetry.space_group_name_H-M   'P 1'
#
loop_
_entity.id
_entity.type
_entity.pdbx_description
1 polymer ?
#
loop_
_entity_poly.entity_id
_entity_poly.type
_entity_poly.pdbx_seq_one_letter_code
_entity_poly.pdbx_strand_id
1 'polypeptide(L)'
;MLTNGGHVTLTNFELYRNDFGKDEDLGGEELPPLSKISKYFTSQPADEHIHIIVKLPLLSLEEALSCIPPPITYSTDCVTSKTTTKASGDPPASVKLWDDFFDKVNQFRFDQQPIFERPRFNDRFAVVDEEDVRNAINVNICMILNDLTGPDYVYSRKSTDTPGIPDFNCHLVGSLILVMEAKRKHVLEDMGEETFPEFYQTSKGKDVVQQIYNYMGGNELRYGILSTYDKHWFLRREHAKLWISKTLPLESESPPVLKAYAYLTRQAKENPKSPKTQVVVPVQGDNDSRTLRSHSKSSSNSSLNQKASSSSLNNQSSSTSANQQSSSITPVDQQDYSFTDFKFKGILGEGRSGKTLLCEFRGDTIALKSVDISKAPSYVLEEMQKEVEIYKDLADIQGKYIPKLICYGNYGGGMSFVIGMTIVGTSLSEYKITEQQKSRAIKGLEAIHKHGILHNDIREENILINDKDGYIV
;
A
#
# COMPACT_ATOMS: atom_id res chain seq x y z
N MET A 1 -20.42 34.65 45.94
CA MET A 1 -19.64 35.80 45.47
C MET A 1 -18.18 35.41 45.58
N LEU A 2 -17.57 34.86 44.51
CA LEU A 2 -16.72 35.57 43.52
C LEU A 2 -15.42 36.07 44.20
N THR A 3 -14.18 35.72 43.84
CA THR A 3 -13.50 35.19 42.62
C THR A 3 -12.07 34.76 43.03
N ASN A 4 -11.56 33.60 42.61
CA ASN A 4 -10.67 33.32 41.45
C ASN A 4 -9.29 34.00 41.42
N GLY A 5 -8.24 33.19 41.17
CA GLY A 5 -6.91 33.64 40.77
C GLY A 5 -5.83 32.56 40.89
N GLY A 6 -6.02 31.41 40.23
CA GLY A 6 -5.06 30.31 40.23
C GLY A 6 -3.78 30.65 39.45
N HIS A 7 -2.63 30.35 40.06
CA HIS A 7 -1.34 30.26 39.39
C HIS A 7 -1.38 29.19 38.29
N VAL A 8 -1.12 29.59 37.05
CA VAL A 8 -0.77 28.66 35.96
C VAL A 8 0.67 28.95 35.56
N THR A 9 1.55 28.03 35.92
CA THR A 9 2.96 28.00 35.52
C THR A 9 3.04 27.50 34.08
N LEU A 10 3.39 28.38 33.13
CA LEU A 10 3.75 27.98 31.77
C LEU A 10 5.27 27.75 31.72
N THR A 11 5.67 26.52 31.96
CA THR A 11 7.03 26.03 31.68
C THR A 11 7.09 25.51 30.25
N ASN A 12 7.80 26.23 29.38
CA ASN A 12 8.70 25.72 28.33
C ASN A 12 9.04 26.88 27.37
N PHE A 13 10.12 27.60 27.68
CA PHE A 13 10.76 28.51 26.74
C PHE A 13 12.16 27.94 26.46
N GLU A 14 12.38 27.45 25.24
CA GLU A 14 13.73 27.17 24.75
C GLU A 14 14.40 28.51 24.42
N LEU A 15 15.39 28.88 25.23
CA LEU A 15 16.26 30.02 24.98
C LEU A 15 17.32 29.60 23.95
N TYR A 16 17.14 29.99 22.68
CA TYR A 16 18.23 29.94 21.72
C TYR A 16 19.20 31.09 22.01
N ARG A 17 20.41 30.74 22.45
CA ARG A 17 21.55 31.65 22.53
C ARG A 17 22.20 31.69 21.14
N ASN A 18 21.90 32.73 20.36
CA ASN A 18 22.53 32.94 19.06
C ASN A 18 23.79 33.81 19.24
N ASP A 19 24.97 33.16 19.23
CA ASP A 19 26.24 33.82 18.95
C ASP A 19 26.36 34.04 17.43
N PHE A 20 25.75 35.10 16.91
CA PHE A 20 26.03 35.57 15.55
C PHE A 20 26.81 36.88 15.62
N GLY A 21 28.12 36.77 15.42
CA GLY A 21 28.96 37.90 15.03
C GLY A 21 28.73 38.20 13.55
N LYS A 22 27.88 39.19 13.27
CA LYS A 22 27.95 40.18 12.17
C LYS A 22 26.60 40.85 12.03
N ASP A 23 26.61 42.19 12.10
CA ASP A 23 25.46 43.06 11.94
C ASP A 23 24.85 42.91 10.54
N GLU A 24 23.75 42.15 10.44
CA GLU A 24 22.77 42.31 9.37
C GLU A 24 21.55 43.02 9.97
N ASP A 25 21.31 44.24 9.51
CA ASP A 25 20.20 45.09 9.94
C ASP A 25 18.88 44.53 9.38
N LEU A 26 18.11 43.85 10.24
CA LEU A 26 16.86 43.16 9.89
C LEU A 26 15.62 44.06 9.90
N GLY A 27 15.78 45.39 9.83
CA GLY A 27 14.65 46.31 9.62
C GLY A 27 13.55 46.20 10.69
N GLY A 28 13.93 46.21 11.96
CA GLY A 28 12.99 46.17 13.08
C GLY A 28 12.27 47.51 13.31
N GLU A 29 10.98 47.47 13.67
CA GLU A 29 10.30 48.63 14.25
C GLU A 29 10.80 48.88 15.68
N GLU A 30 11.11 50.15 15.98
CA GLU A 30 11.51 50.58 17.32
C GLU A 30 10.32 50.44 18.28
N LEU A 31 10.43 49.55 19.26
CA LEU A 31 9.38 49.36 20.27
C LEU A 31 9.19 50.67 21.07
N PRO A 32 7.94 51.08 21.36
CA PRO A 32 7.71 52.27 22.16
C PRO A 32 8.42 52.15 23.51
N PRO A 33 8.99 53.25 24.03
CA PRO A 33 9.88 53.20 25.18
C PRO A 33 9.24 52.46 26.37
N LEU A 34 10.07 51.72 27.12
CA LEU A 34 9.74 50.97 28.34
C LEU A 34 8.86 51.75 29.35
N SER A 35 8.78 53.07 29.22
CA SER A 35 7.93 53.98 29.98
C SER A 35 6.44 53.63 29.99
N LYS A 36 5.90 52.89 29.00
CA LYS A 36 4.47 52.53 28.97
C LYS A 36 4.08 51.35 29.87
N ILE A 37 5.03 50.49 30.25
CA ILE A 37 4.78 49.28 31.07
C ILE A 37 5.44 49.34 32.46
N SER A 38 6.25 50.38 32.72
CA SER A 38 6.96 50.59 34.00
C SER A 38 6.05 50.60 35.22
N LYS A 39 4.78 51.02 35.08
CA LYS A 39 3.79 51.02 36.17
C LYS A 39 3.43 49.63 36.72
N TYR A 40 3.77 48.56 35.99
CA TYR A 40 3.51 47.18 36.38
C TYR A 40 4.74 46.48 37.00
N PHE A 41 5.90 47.15 37.03
CA PHE A 41 7.14 46.63 37.62
C PHE A 41 7.57 47.51 38.78
N THR A 42 7.89 46.90 39.92
CA THR A 42 8.36 47.62 41.13
C THR A 42 9.76 48.21 41.00
N SER A 43 10.52 47.81 39.98
CA SER A 43 11.82 48.35 39.59
C SER A 43 12.00 48.21 38.09
N GLN A 44 12.71 49.17 37.47
CA GLN A 44 12.99 49.13 36.04
C GLN A 44 13.89 47.92 35.73
N PRO A 45 13.51 47.01 34.80
CA PRO A 45 14.37 45.89 34.42
C PRO A 45 15.70 46.42 33.90
N ALA A 46 16.82 45.79 34.26
CA ALA A 46 18.11 46.14 33.67
C ALA A 46 18.05 45.94 32.14
N ASP A 47 18.66 46.85 31.37
CA ASP A 47 18.70 46.84 29.89
C ASP A 47 19.30 45.55 29.28
N GLU A 48 19.82 44.66 30.12
CA GLU A 48 20.47 43.40 29.76
C GLU A 48 19.50 42.28 29.33
N HIS A 49 18.18 42.50 29.42
CA HIS A 49 17.16 41.49 29.07
C HIS A 49 16.14 42.04 28.07
N ILE A 50 16.57 42.21 26.81
CA ILE A 50 15.64 42.46 25.70
C ILE A 50 14.88 41.16 25.42
N HIS A 51 13.58 41.13 25.73
CA HIS A 51 12.70 40.04 25.29
C HIS A 51 12.16 40.34 23.89
N ILE A 52 12.82 39.79 22.86
CA ILE A 52 12.29 39.84 21.49
C ILE A 52 11.14 38.82 21.39
N ILE A 53 9.90 39.30 21.29
CA ILE A 53 8.75 38.45 20.96
C ILE A 53 8.58 38.51 19.44
N VAL A 54 9.19 37.55 18.73
CA VAL A 54 8.94 37.37 17.30
C VAL A 54 7.54 36.76 17.15
N LYS A 55 6.56 37.56 16.75
CA LYS A 55 5.26 37.04 16.33
C LYS A 55 5.45 36.43 14.94
N LEU A 56 5.67 35.12 14.88
CA LEU A 56 5.67 34.40 13.61
C LEU A 56 4.32 34.64 12.90
N PRO A 57 4.30 34.91 11.58
CA PRO A 57 3.07 35.12 10.86
C PRO A 57 2.27 33.82 10.89
N LEU A 58 1.17 33.82 11.63
CA LEU A 58 0.23 32.72 11.65
C LEU A 58 -0.61 32.79 10.38
N LEU A 59 -0.72 31.67 9.69
CA LEU A 59 -1.37 31.50 8.40
C LEU A 59 -2.76 30.91 8.59
N SER A 60 -3.73 31.31 7.77
CA SER A 60 -4.95 30.52 7.57
C SER A 60 -4.61 29.14 6.98
N LEU A 61 -5.53 28.18 7.05
CA LEU A 61 -5.34 26.89 6.39
C LEU A 61 -5.08 27.04 4.88
N GLU A 62 -5.79 27.96 4.22
CA GLU A 62 -5.62 28.24 2.80
C GLU A 62 -4.19 28.72 2.49
N GLU A 63 -3.65 29.63 3.29
CA GLU A 63 -2.27 30.13 3.14
C GLU A 63 -1.22 29.06 3.46
N ALA A 64 -1.44 28.25 4.50
CA ALA A 64 -0.55 27.16 4.86
C ALA A 64 -0.51 26.08 3.75
N LEU A 65 -1.67 25.70 3.19
CA LEU A 65 -1.77 24.78 2.05
C LEU A 65 -1.24 25.38 0.74
N SER A 66 -1.04 26.70 0.68
CA SER A 66 -0.43 27.38 -0.46
C SER A 66 1.10 27.42 -0.39
N CYS A 67 1.71 26.95 0.71
CA CYS A 67 3.15 26.83 0.81
C CYS A 67 3.69 25.74 -0.12
N ILE A 68 4.72 26.06 -0.88
CA ILE A 68 5.37 25.16 -1.85
C ILE A 68 6.49 24.38 -1.14
N PRO A 69 6.47 23.04 -1.14
CA PRO A 69 7.59 22.26 -0.65
C PRO A 69 8.84 22.46 -1.52
N PRO A 70 10.06 22.42 -0.93
CA PRO A 70 11.29 22.66 -1.67
C PRO A 70 11.56 21.52 -2.66
N PRO A 71 12.24 21.81 -3.78
CA PRO A 71 12.72 20.76 -4.69
C PRO A 71 13.73 19.85 -3.99
N ILE A 72 13.86 18.63 -4.50
CA ILE A 72 14.83 17.65 -4.01
C ILE A 72 16.03 17.56 -4.95
N THR A 73 17.21 17.30 -4.38
CA THR A 73 18.44 17.14 -5.17
C THR A 73 18.68 15.66 -5.44
N TYR A 74 19.03 15.33 -6.68
CA TYR A 74 19.37 13.96 -7.09
C TYR A 74 20.88 13.80 -7.14
N SER A 75 21.41 12.80 -6.44
CA SER A 75 22.84 12.49 -6.43
C SER A 75 23.33 12.07 -7.81
N THR A 76 24.63 12.28 -8.08
CA THR A 76 25.29 11.73 -9.29
C THR A 76 25.25 10.20 -9.32
N ASP A 77 25.20 9.58 -8.15
CA ASP A 77 25.12 8.12 -7.98
C ASP A 77 23.68 7.60 -7.94
N CYS A 78 22.70 8.46 -8.26
CA CYS A 78 21.30 8.08 -8.23
C CYS A 78 20.98 6.95 -9.23
N VAL A 79 20.10 6.04 -8.83
CA VAL A 79 19.57 5.00 -9.73
C VAL A 79 18.73 5.67 -10.83
N THR A 80 19.33 5.85 -11.99
CA THR A 80 18.72 6.45 -13.19
C THR A 80 17.94 5.45 -14.04
N SER A 81 17.87 4.18 -13.63
CA SER A 81 17.09 3.18 -14.34
C SER A 81 15.64 3.65 -14.52
N LYS A 82 15.21 3.71 -15.77
CA LYS A 82 13.84 4.05 -16.18
C LYS A 82 12.86 2.88 -16.13
N THR A 83 13.31 1.73 -15.62
CA THR A 83 12.48 0.54 -15.47
C THR A 83 11.49 0.76 -14.33
N THR A 84 10.22 0.44 -14.57
CA THR A 84 9.21 0.28 -13.52
C THR A 84 9.02 -1.20 -13.21
N THR A 85 8.57 -1.52 -12.01
CA THR A 85 8.14 -2.88 -11.71
C THR A 85 6.97 -3.25 -12.61
N LYS A 86 7.02 -4.43 -13.22
CA LYS A 86 5.91 -5.00 -13.97
C LYS A 86 4.75 -5.24 -13.01
N ALA A 87 3.58 -4.73 -13.36
CA ALA A 87 2.37 -4.93 -12.58
C ALA A 87 1.42 -5.84 -13.36
N SER A 88 1.13 -6.99 -12.77
CA SER A 88 0.06 -7.88 -13.25
C SER A 88 -1.27 -7.43 -12.64
N GLY A 89 -2.38 -7.85 -13.23
CA GLY A 89 -3.71 -7.54 -12.71
C GLY A 89 -4.72 -7.32 -13.82
N ASP A 90 -6.00 -7.25 -13.44
CA ASP A 90 -7.05 -6.83 -14.37
C ASP A 90 -6.90 -5.33 -14.66
N PRO A 91 -6.69 -4.92 -15.92
CA PRO A 91 -6.48 -3.51 -16.23
C PRO A 91 -7.77 -2.70 -16.09
N PRO A 92 -7.64 -1.36 -15.86
CA PRO A 92 -8.79 -0.49 -16.00
C PRO A 92 -9.36 -0.61 -17.42
N ALA A 93 -10.67 -0.71 -17.52
CA ALA A 93 -11.41 -0.78 -18.78
C ALA A 93 -11.17 0.47 -19.65
N SER A 94 -10.88 1.61 -19.02
CA SER A 94 -10.42 2.81 -19.72
C SER A 94 -9.70 3.74 -18.75
N VAL A 95 -8.64 4.40 -19.23
CA VAL A 95 -7.98 5.53 -18.55
C VAL A 95 -8.39 6.82 -19.27
N LYS A 96 -8.93 7.78 -18.51
CA LYS A 96 -9.45 9.05 -19.02
C LYS A 96 -8.80 10.23 -18.29
N LEU A 97 -8.80 11.38 -18.94
CA LEU A 97 -8.33 12.61 -18.30
C LEU A 97 -9.37 13.08 -17.27
N TRP A 98 -8.91 13.46 -16.08
CA TRP A 98 -9.67 14.23 -15.12
C TRP A 98 -9.37 15.72 -15.31
N ASP A 99 -9.97 16.30 -16.34
CA ASP A 99 -9.67 17.63 -16.84
C ASP A 99 -10.08 18.76 -15.88
N ASP A 100 -11.24 18.62 -15.23
CA ASP A 100 -11.83 19.63 -14.33
C ASP A 100 -11.31 19.59 -12.89
N PHE A 101 -10.40 18.67 -12.54
CA PHE A 101 -9.95 18.48 -11.16
C PHE A 101 -9.29 19.73 -10.59
N PHE A 102 -8.31 20.31 -11.29
CA PHE A 102 -7.57 21.47 -10.80
C PHE A 102 -8.41 22.74 -10.78
N ASP A 103 -9.36 22.90 -11.71
CA ASP A 103 -10.31 24.01 -11.68
C ASP A 103 -11.15 23.97 -10.39
N LYS A 104 -11.60 22.78 -9.98
CA LYS A 104 -12.31 22.58 -8.73
C LYS A 104 -11.44 22.83 -7.50
N VAL A 105 -10.17 22.41 -7.51
CA VAL A 105 -9.23 22.71 -6.42
C VAL A 105 -9.06 24.23 -6.27
N ASN A 106 -8.90 24.96 -7.37
CA ASN A 106 -8.72 26.40 -7.36
C ASN A 106 -9.96 27.16 -6.87
N GLN A 107 -11.15 26.67 -7.24
CA GLN A 107 -12.44 27.24 -6.78
C GLN A 107 -12.72 26.94 -5.30
N PHE A 108 -12.22 25.82 -4.78
CA PHE A 108 -12.42 25.44 -3.39
C PHE A 108 -11.63 26.33 -2.43
N ARG A 109 -12.28 26.74 -1.34
CA ARG A 109 -11.68 27.52 -0.26
C ARG A 109 -11.75 26.74 1.05
N PHE A 110 -10.63 26.70 1.75
CA PHE A 110 -10.57 26.14 3.08
C PHE A 110 -10.98 27.21 4.10
N ASP A 111 -12.29 27.35 4.34
CA ASP A 111 -12.90 28.38 5.21
C ASP A 111 -12.68 28.15 6.72
N GLN A 112 -11.64 27.39 7.08
CA GLN A 112 -11.37 27.05 8.46
C GLN A 112 -10.66 28.22 9.15
N GLN A 113 -11.08 28.55 10.37
CA GLN A 113 -10.48 29.58 11.21
C GLN A 113 -9.24 29.20 12.06
N PRO A 114 -8.70 27.96 12.07
CA PRO A 114 -7.44 27.72 12.75
C PRO A 114 -6.32 28.47 12.04
N ILE A 115 -5.42 28.97 12.86
CA ILE A 115 -4.22 29.68 12.43
C ILE A 115 -3.02 28.77 12.67
N PHE A 116 -2.18 28.64 11.67
CA PHE A 116 -1.08 27.68 11.62
C PHE A 116 0.26 28.41 11.58
N GLU A 117 1.30 27.81 12.16
CA GLU A 117 2.65 28.21 11.79
C GLU A 117 2.90 27.87 10.31
N ARG A 118 3.80 28.63 9.68
CA ARG A 118 4.25 28.30 8.34
C ARG A 118 4.82 26.86 8.32
N PRO A 119 4.39 25.99 7.39
CA PRO A 119 4.93 24.64 7.24
C PRO A 119 6.46 24.65 7.18
N ARG A 120 7.08 23.76 7.96
CA ARG A 120 8.54 23.59 7.99
C ARG A 120 8.93 22.42 7.10
N PHE A 121 9.51 22.73 5.96
CA PHE A 121 9.99 21.71 5.03
C PHE A 121 11.46 21.36 5.28
N ASN A 122 11.85 20.18 4.80
CA ASN A 122 13.24 19.73 4.77
C ASN A 122 13.73 19.72 3.31
N ASP A 123 14.76 20.53 3.03
CA ASP A 123 15.39 20.70 1.73
C ASP A 123 16.68 19.87 1.57
N ARG A 124 17.07 19.09 2.59
CA ARG A 124 18.34 18.37 2.64
C ARG A 124 18.30 16.97 2.02
N PHE A 125 17.25 16.63 1.30
CA PHE A 125 17.15 15.33 0.65
C PHE A 125 18.11 15.23 -0.53
N ALA A 126 19.05 14.29 -0.42
CA ALA A 126 19.94 13.86 -1.50
C ALA A 126 19.50 12.47 -1.97
N VAL A 127 18.71 12.44 -3.05
CA VAL A 127 18.04 11.22 -3.53
C VAL A 127 19.03 10.32 -4.27
N VAL A 128 19.22 9.10 -3.76
CA VAL A 128 19.94 8.03 -4.45
C VAL A 128 18.99 6.96 -5.00
N ASP A 129 17.89 6.66 -4.31
CA ASP A 129 16.96 5.60 -4.71
C ASP A 129 15.48 5.97 -4.51
N GLU A 130 14.59 4.98 -4.63
CA GLU A 130 13.14 5.18 -4.47
C GLU A 130 12.72 5.40 -3.02
N GLU A 131 13.47 4.87 -2.05
CA GLU A 131 13.18 5.06 -0.62
C GLU A 131 13.42 6.51 -0.20
N ASP A 132 14.44 7.17 -0.72
CA ASP A 132 14.67 8.59 -0.47
C ASP A 132 13.53 9.47 -1.01
N VAL A 133 12.98 9.13 -2.19
CA VAL A 133 11.79 9.81 -2.72
C VAL A 133 10.60 9.60 -1.79
N ARG A 134 10.39 8.38 -1.29
CA ARG A 134 9.37 8.12 -0.27
C ARG A 134 9.63 8.95 0.99
N ASN A 135 10.87 9.10 1.44
CA ASN A 135 11.19 9.89 2.64
C ASN A 135 10.90 11.37 2.43
N ALA A 136 11.22 11.92 1.26
CA ALA A 136 10.87 13.29 0.91
C ALA A 136 9.34 13.51 0.89
N ILE A 137 8.57 12.61 0.25
CA ILE A 137 7.10 12.67 0.26
C ILE A 137 6.56 12.58 1.69
N ASN A 138 7.10 11.67 2.52
CA ASN A 138 6.64 11.51 3.89
C ASN A 138 6.80 12.80 4.70
N VAL A 139 7.99 13.39 4.67
CA VAL A 139 8.33 14.56 5.50
C VAL A 139 7.68 15.83 4.98
N ASN A 140 7.81 16.12 3.68
CA ASN A 140 7.41 17.42 3.14
C ASN A 140 5.94 17.47 2.69
N ILE A 141 5.27 16.33 2.58
CA ILE A 141 3.86 16.27 2.16
C ILE A 141 3.01 15.59 3.23
N CYS A 142 3.26 14.32 3.57
CA CYS A 142 2.36 13.57 4.46
C CYS A 142 2.33 14.14 5.89
N MET A 143 3.49 14.39 6.50
CA MET A 143 3.57 14.95 7.85
C MET A 143 2.96 16.36 7.91
N ILE A 144 3.28 17.21 6.93
CA ILE A 144 2.70 18.56 6.82
C ILE A 144 1.18 18.48 6.70
N LEU A 145 0.64 17.59 5.87
CA LEU A 145 -0.81 17.42 5.74
C LEU A 145 -1.45 16.91 7.04
N ASN A 146 -0.78 16.04 7.80
CA ASN A 146 -1.28 15.61 9.12
C ASN A 146 -1.38 16.80 10.08
N ASP A 147 -0.38 17.67 10.10
CA ASP A 147 -0.37 18.87 10.94
C ASP A 147 -1.48 19.86 10.53
N LEU A 148 -1.74 20.00 9.23
CA LEU A 148 -2.70 20.98 8.69
C LEU A 148 -4.15 20.50 8.69
N THR A 149 -4.40 19.21 8.48
CA THR A 149 -5.78 18.68 8.28
C THR A 149 -6.43 18.19 9.58
N GLY A 150 -5.67 18.10 10.67
CA GLY A 150 -6.14 17.74 12.01
C GLY A 150 -6.07 16.23 12.30
N PRO A 151 -6.29 15.83 13.57
CA PRO A 151 -6.00 14.49 14.06
C PRO A 151 -6.86 13.37 13.45
N ASP A 152 -7.97 13.74 12.81
CA ASP A 152 -8.87 12.79 12.16
C ASP A 152 -8.23 12.17 10.92
N TYR A 153 -7.33 12.89 10.25
CA TYR A 153 -6.65 12.45 9.04
C TYR A 153 -5.24 12.00 9.36
N VAL A 154 -4.87 10.81 8.89
CA VAL A 154 -3.54 10.24 9.10
C VAL A 154 -3.00 9.72 7.78
N TYR A 155 -2.16 10.51 7.14
CA TYR A 155 -1.24 10.06 6.11
C TYR A 155 -0.10 9.28 6.77
N SER A 156 0.12 8.05 6.29
CA SER A 156 1.13 7.16 6.85
C SER A 156 1.59 6.11 5.84
N ARG A 157 2.54 5.28 6.27
CA ARG A 157 2.95 4.04 5.58
C ARG A 157 2.39 2.79 6.26
N LYS A 158 1.28 2.92 7.00
CA LYS A 158 0.68 1.80 7.73
C LYS A 158 0.27 0.70 6.74
N SER A 159 0.46 -0.56 7.11
CA SER A 159 -0.04 -1.68 6.30
C SER A 159 -1.57 -1.65 6.17
N THR A 160 -2.07 -1.99 4.98
CA THR A 160 -3.50 -2.15 4.70
C THR A 160 -3.94 -3.59 4.98
N ASP A 161 -5.21 -3.77 5.35
CA ASP A 161 -5.85 -5.08 5.59
C ASP A 161 -6.10 -5.88 4.29
N THR A 162 -5.31 -5.65 3.26
CA THR A 162 -5.39 -6.32 1.96
C THR A 162 -3.99 -6.78 1.53
N PRO A 163 -3.89 -7.73 0.57
CA PRO A 163 -2.59 -8.26 0.11
C PRO A 163 -1.64 -7.18 -0.42
N GLY A 164 -2.18 -6.14 -1.07
CA GLY A 164 -1.39 -5.06 -1.65
C GLY A 164 -0.65 -4.21 -0.63
N ILE A 165 0.49 -3.66 -1.06
CA ILE A 165 1.35 -2.81 -0.23
C ILE A 165 1.52 -1.45 -0.93
N PRO A 166 0.56 -0.51 -0.82
CA PRO A 166 0.76 0.85 -1.32
C PRO A 166 1.87 1.56 -0.52
N ASP A 167 2.61 2.48 -1.15
CA ASP A 167 3.69 3.21 -0.45
C ASP A 167 3.19 4.12 0.66
N PHE A 168 2.03 4.77 0.44
CA PHE A 168 1.36 5.57 1.46
C PHE A 168 -0.15 5.34 1.41
N ASN A 169 -0.81 5.78 2.46
CA ASN A 169 -2.25 5.81 2.57
C ASN A 169 -2.70 6.94 3.48
N CYS A 170 -3.96 7.33 3.34
CA CYS A 170 -4.61 8.23 4.29
C CYS A 170 -5.79 7.51 4.95
N HIS A 171 -5.84 7.60 6.28
CA HIS A 171 -6.95 7.12 7.08
C HIS A 171 -7.75 8.30 7.65
N LEU A 172 -9.07 8.15 7.68
CA LEU A 172 -9.99 9.04 8.39
C LEU A 172 -10.56 8.26 9.59
N VAL A 173 -10.24 8.67 10.81
CA VAL A 173 -10.70 8.01 12.06
C VAL A 173 -10.51 6.47 11.97
N GLY A 174 -9.31 6.06 11.55
CA GLY A 174 -8.93 4.66 11.37
C GLY A 174 -9.43 3.98 10.09
N SER A 175 -10.32 4.60 9.31
CA SER A 175 -10.84 4.05 8.04
C SER A 175 -9.99 4.49 6.85
N LEU A 176 -9.51 3.54 6.04
CA LEU A 176 -8.73 3.84 4.83
C LEU A 176 -9.60 4.54 3.77
N ILE A 177 -9.19 5.74 3.32
CA ILE A 177 -9.94 6.58 2.38
C ILE A 177 -9.25 6.81 1.03
N LEU A 178 -7.92 6.73 0.97
CA LEU A 178 -7.14 6.75 -0.28
C LEU A 178 -5.77 6.07 -0.11
N VAL A 179 -5.17 5.70 -1.23
CA VAL A 179 -3.82 5.11 -1.31
C VAL A 179 -2.92 5.93 -2.23
N MET A 180 -1.62 5.84 -2.03
CA MET A 180 -0.64 6.54 -2.86
C MET A 180 0.50 5.61 -3.25
N GLU A 181 1.02 5.81 -4.44
CA GLU A 181 2.21 5.12 -4.94
C GLU A 181 3.25 6.17 -5.33
N ALA A 182 4.49 5.95 -4.91
CA ALA A 182 5.62 6.76 -5.29
C ALA A 182 6.39 6.10 -6.44
N LYS A 183 7.02 6.92 -7.28
CA LYS A 183 7.95 6.49 -8.32
C LYS A 183 9.15 7.42 -8.36
N ARG A 184 10.31 6.93 -8.79
CA ARG A 184 11.44 7.82 -9.12
C ARG A 184 11.12 8.63 -10.36
N LYS A 185 11.57 9.90 -10.44
CA LYS A 185 11.33 10.76 -11.61
C LYS A 185 11.74 10.10 -12.94
N HIS A 186 12.86 9.37 -12.95
CA HIS A 186 13.41 8.72 -14.14
C HIS A 186 12.47 7.67 -14.74
N VAL A 187 11.59 7.07 -13.93
CA VAL A 187 10.59 6.09 -14.39
C VAL A 187 9.57 6.76 -15.31
N LEU A 188 9.21 8.01 -15.04
CA LEU A 188 8.21 8.77 -15.78
C LEU A 188 8.82 9.86 -16.69
N GLU A 189 10.14 9.86 -16.88
CA GLU A 189 10.81 10.85 -17.73
C GLU A 189 10.35 10.77 -19.19
N ASP A 190 10.14 9.55 -19.70
CA ASP A 190 9.73 9.31 -21.09
C ASP A 190 8.28 9.75 -21.38
N MET A 191 7.48 10.04 -20.34
CA MET A 191 6.14 10.61 -20.48
C MET A 191 6.21 12.06 -21.01
N GLY A 192 7.31 12.78 -20.75
CA GLY A 192 7.47 14.17 -21.19
C GLY A 192 6.31 15.07 -20.75
N GLU A 193 5.64 15.67 -21.73
CA GLU A 193 4.47 16.56 -21.58
C GLU A 193 3.13 15.85 -21.87
N GLU A 194 3.16 14.55 -22.17
CA GLU A 194 1.94 13.78 -22.43
C GLU A 194 1.09 13.65 -21.16
N THR A 195 -0.19 13.37 -21.35
CA THR A 195 -1.11 13.03 -20.27
C THR A 195 -1.13 11.52 -20.02
N PHE A 196 -1.56 11.09 -18.83
CA PHE A 196 -1.62 9.66 -18.52
C PHE A 196 -2.48 8.83 -19.50
N PRO A 197 -3.63 9.30 -20.01
CA PRO A 197 -4.38 8.56 -21.04
C PRO A 197 -3.56 8.22 -22.30
N GLU A 198 -2.64 9.10 -22.71
CA GLU A 198 -1.72 8.91 -23.84
C GLU A 198 -0.57 7.97 -23.43
N PHE A 199 0.09 8.30 -22.32
CA PHE A 199 1.21 7.52 -21.82
C PHE A 199 0.83 6.06 -21.48
N TYR A 200 -0.41 5.84 -21.03
CA TYR A 200 -0.98 4.52 -20.74
C TYR A 200 -1.07 3.59 -21.97
N GLN A 201 -0.93 4.11 -23.19
CA GLN A 201 -0.84 3.25 -24.38
C GLN A 201 0.50 2.50 -24.45
N THR A 202 1.53 2.98 -23.77
CA THR A 202 2.83 2.32 -23.66
C THR A 202 2.81 1.17 -22.63
N SER A 203 3.72 0.20 -22.76
CA SER A 203 3.87 -0.87 -21.75
C SER A 203 4.19 -0.31 -20.36
N LYS A 204 5.09 0.68 -20.31
CA LYS A 204 5.51 1.34 -19.06
C LYS A 204 4.35 2.09 -18.39
N GLY A 205 3.57 2.85 -19.16
CA GLY A 205 2.39 3.53 -18.64
C GLY A 205 1.35 2.55 -18.08
N LYS A 206 1.18 1.38 -18.71
CA LYS A 206 0.33 0.31 -18.18
C LYS A 206 0.83 -0.20 -16.85
N ASP A 207 2.11 -0.56 -16.75
CA ASP A 207 2.69 -1.07 -15.50
C ASP A 207 2.54 -0.08 -14.33
N VAL A 208 2.85 1.21 -14.56
CA VAL A 208 2.74 2.25 -13.52
C VAL A 208 1.28 2.43 -13.06
N VAL A 209 0.34 2.54 -14.00
CA VAL A 209 -1.07 2.75 -13.67
C VAL A 209 -1.68 1.50 -13.04
N GLN A 210 -1.33 0.32 -13.53
CA GLN A 210 -1.86 -0.96 -13.05
C GLN A 210 -1.55 -1.16 -11.57
N GLN A 211 -0.33 -0.82 -11.14
CA GLN A 211 0.08 -1.03 -9.75
C GLN A 211 -0.81 -0.27 -8.76
N ILE A 212 -0.97 1.05 -8.95
CA ILE A 212 -1.84 1.86 -8.07
C ILE A 212 -3.32 1.49 -8.24
N TYR A 213 -3.74 1.16 -9.47
CA TYR A 213 -5.12 0.76 -9.75
C TYR A 213 -5.50 -0.54 -9.01
N ASN A 214 -4.58 -1.51 -8.93
CA ASN A 214 -4.76 -2.72 -8.14
C ASN A 214 -4.99 -2.42 -6.66
N TYR A 215 -4.19 -1.52 -6.07
CA TYR A 215 -4.36 -1.09 -4.68
C TYR A 215 -5.69 -0.39 -4.45
N MET A 216 -6.13 0.46 -5.38
CA MET A 216 -7.45 1.10 -5.34
C MET A 216 -8.59 0.07 -5.47
N GLY A 217 -8.45 -0.92 -6.34
CA GLY A 217 -9.43 -1.99 -6.55
C GLY A 217 -9.57 -2.92 -5.35
N GLY A 218 -8.44 -3.43 -4.85
CA GLY A 218 -8.40 -4.35 -3.72
C GLY A 218 -8.98 -3.76 -2.42
N ASN A 219 -8.78 -2.46 -2.19
CA ASN A 219 -9.29 -1.74 -1.01
C ASN A 219 -10.66 -1.04 -1.24
N GLU A 220 -11.25 -1.23 -2.42
CA GLU A 220 -12.52 -0.60 -2.83
C GLU A 220 -12.48 0.93 -2.78
N LEU A 221 -11.32 1.52 -3.03
CA LEU A 221 -11.11 2.97 -2.94
C LEU A 221 -11.45 3.66 -4.26
N ARG A 222 -12.08 4.82 -4.11
CA ARG A 222 -12.39 5.74 -5.20
C ARG A 222 -11.20 6.61 -5.56
N TYR A 223 -10.34 6.96 -4.60
CA TYR A 223 -9.28 7.93 -4.83
C TYR A 223 -7.89 7.36 -4.58
N GLY A 224 -6.93 7.85 -5.37
CA GLY A 224 -5.53 7.50 -5.26
C GLY A 224 -4.62 8.63 -5.75
N ILE A 225 -3.34 8.56 -5.41
CA ILE A 225 -2.34 9.56 -5.82
C ILE A 225 -1.09 8.85 -6.31
N LEU A 226 -0.62 9.24 -7.50
CA LEU A 226 0.68 8.84 -8.02
C LEU A 226 1.62 10.05 -7.92
N SER A 227 2.84 9.85 -7.42
CA SER A 227 3.79 10.95 -7.20
C SER A 227 5.21 10.54 -7.52
N THR A 228 5.98 11.45 -8.13
CA THR A 228 7.45 11.37 -8.19
C THR A 228 8.13 12.37 -7.28
N TYR A 229 7.40 12.94 -6.31
CA TYR A 229 7.74 14.16 -5.58
C TYR A 229 7.79 15.41 -6.47
N ASP A 230 8.47 15.37 -7.62
CA ASP A 230 8.55 16.50 -8.55
C ASP A 230 7.24 16.76 -9.31
N LYS A 231 6.48 15.69 -9.56
CA LYS A 231 5.22 15.69 -10.32
C LYS A 231 4.19 14.83 -9.60
N HIS A 232 2.94 15.28 -9.63
CA HIS A 232 1.82 14.65 -8.95
C HIS A 232 0.64 14.44 -9.89
N TRP A 233 -0.04 13.31 -9.72
CA TRP A 233 -1.25 12.97 -10.45
C TRP A 233 -2.30 12.42 -9.50
N PHE A 234 -3.53 12.91 -9.64
CA PHE A 234 -4.66 12.57 -8.78
C PHE A 234 -5.62 11.67 -9.53
N LEU A 235 -6.02 10.58 -8.90
CA LEU A 235 -6.76 9.50 -9.53
C LEU A 235 -8.17 9.40 -8.92
N ARG A 236 -9.16 9.15 -9.77
CA ARG A 236 -10.52 8.76 -9.38
C ARG A 236 -10.92 7.50 -10.13
N ARG A 237 -11.33 6.47 -9.40
CA ARG A 237 -11.83 5.20 -9.92
C ARG A 237 -13.33 5.10 -9.74
N GLU A 238 -14.05 4.82 -10.81
CA GLU A 238 -15.46 4.43 -10.78
C GLU A 238 -15.58 3.03 -11.39
N HIS A 239 -15.72 2.00 -10.54
CA HIS A 239 -15.71 0.60 -10.97
C HIS A 239 -14.44 0.30 -11.80
N ALA A 240 -14.60 -0.13 -13.05
CA ALA A 240 -13.49 -0.47 -13.94
C ALA A 240 -12.83 0.75 -14.64
N LYS A 241 -13.37 1.96 -14.48
CA LYS A 241 -12.89 3.16 -15.18
C LYS A 241 -12.01 3.99 -14.26
N LEU A 242 -10.94 4.55 -14.82
CA LEU A 242 -9.98 5.37 -14.10
C LEU A 242 -9.86 6.74 -14.76
N TRP A 243 -9.94 7.80 -13.96
CA TRP A 243 -9.66 9.17 -14.35
C TRP A 243 -8.38 9.62 -13.67
N ILE A 244 -7.48 10.24 -14.41
CA ILE A 244 -6.20 10.73 -13.91
C ILE A 244 -6.08 12.20 -14.29
N SER A 245 -5.73 13.07 -13.34
CA SER A 245 -5.55 14.50 -13.58
C SER A 245 -4.43 14.78 -14.59
N LYS A 246 -4.36 16.02 -15.08
CA LYS A 246 -3.14 16.55 -15.71
C LYS A 246 -1.97 16.49 -14.71
N THR A 247 -0.75 16.58 -15.21
CA THR A 247 0.46 16.68 -14.39
C THR A 247 0.42 17.95 -13.54
N LEU A 248 0.60 17.80 -12.22
CA LEU A 248 0.83 18.92 -11.32
C LEU A 248 2.32 18.97 -10.93
N PRO A 249 3.09 19.97 -11.40
CA PRO A 249 4.46 20.18 -10.96
C PRO A 249 4.52 20.59 -9.47
N LEU A 250 5.60 20.24 -8.79
CA LEU A 250 5.84 20.59 -7.39
C LEU A 250 5.70 22.10 -7.13
N GLU A 251 6.28 22.91 -8.01
CA GLU A 251 6.33 24.38 -7.92
C GLU A 251 5.03 25.07 -8.36
N SER A 252 3.95 24.32 -8.61
CA SER A 252 2.69 24.93 -9.05
C SER A 252 2.13 25.87 -7.98
N GLU A 253 1.79 27.09 -8.38
CA GLU A 253 1.10 28.07 -7.54
C GLU A 253 -0.43 28.01 -7.68
N SER A 254 -0.95 27.29 -8.68
CA SER A 254 -2.39 27.28 -9.00
C SER A 254 -2.81 25.96 -9.70
N PRO A 255 -3.25 24.94 -8.95
CA PRO A 255 -3.28 24.88 -7.48
C PRO A 255 -1.93 24.46 -6.87
N PRO A 256 -1.61 24.91 -5.65
CA PRO A 256 -0.51 24.36 -4.87
C PRO A 256 -0.68 22.87 -4.57
N VAL A 257 0.42 22.12 -4.52
CA VAL A 257 0.41 20.66 -4.30
C VAL A 257 -0.31 20.28 -3.00
N LEU A 258 0.04 20.92 -1.87
CA LEU A 258 -0.60 20.61 -0.59
C LEU A 258 -2.11 20.87 -0.63
N LYS A 259 -2.53 21.97 -1.28
CA LYS A 259 -3.96 22.27 -1.50
C LYS A 259 -4.66 21.18 -2.31
N ALA A 260 -4.05 20.69 -3.39
CA ALA A 260 -4.62 19.62 -4.21
C ALA A 260 -4.76 18.30 -3.44
N TYR A 261 -3.76 17.95 -2.61
CA TYR A 261 -3.82 16.79 -1.71
C TYR A 261 -4.94 16.93 -0.68
N ALA A 262 -5.01 18.06 0.02
CA ALA A 262 -6.04 18.33 1.01
C ALA A 262 -7.45 18.31 0.39
N TYR A 263 -7.60 18.84 -0.83
CA TYR A 263 -8.87 18.81 -1.56
C TYR A 263 -9.28 17.38 -1.93
N LEU A 264 -8.37 16.56 -2.46
CA LEU A 264 -8.68 15.15 -2.76
C LEU A 264 -9.09 14.40 -1.48
N THR A 265 -8.42 14.65 -0.36
CA THR A 265 -8.76 14.05 0.94
C THR A 265 -10.12 14.50 1.46
N ARG A 266 -10.51 15.75 1.20
CA ARG A 266 -11.88 16.22 1.46
C ARG A 266 -12.90 15.42 0.65
N GLN A 267 -12.65 15.22 -0.64
CA GLN A 267 -13.51 14.41 -1.51
C GLN A 267 -13.56 12.94 -1.05
N ALA A 268 -12.42 12.39 -0.65
CA ALA A 268 -12.33 11.02 -0.14
C ALA A 268 -13.05 10.84 1.19
N LYS A 269 -13.10 11.85 2.06
CA LYS A 269 -13.96 11.81 3.27
C LYS A 269 -15.44 11.67 2.92
N GLU A 270 -15.92 12.39 1.91
CA GLU A 270 -17.33 12.39 1.54
C GLU A 270 -17.74 11.11 0.81
N ASN A 271 -16.86 10.58 -0.05
CA ASN A 271 -17.17 9.42 -0.89
C ASN A 271 -15.94 8.52 -1.14
N PRO A 272 -15.45 7.81 -0.12
CA PRO A 272 -14.18 7.07 -0.22
C PRO A 272 -14.26 5.83 -1.10
N LYS A 273 -15.45 5.24 -1.25
CA LYS A 273 -15.61 3.89 -1.79
C LYS A 273 -16.03 3.87 -3.25
N SER A 274 -15.47 2.93 -3.99
CA SER A 274 -15.84 2.56 -5.35
C SER A 274 -15.93 1.03 -5.38
N PRO A 275 -17.06 0.43 -5.79
CA PRO A 275 -17.21 -1.02 -5.74
C PRO A 275 -16.14 -1.77 -6.55
N LYS A 276 -15.88 -3.03 -6.16
CA LYS A 276 -15.04 -3.95 -6.93
C LYS A 276 -15.67 -4.23 -8.29
N THR A 277 -14.85 -4.42 -9.32
CA THR A 277 -15.34 -4.86 -10.62
C THR A 277 -15.89 -6.28 -10.47
N GLN A 278 -17.19 -6.47 -10.69
CA GLN A 278 -17.75 -7.81 -10.78
C GLN A 278 -17.37 -8.41 -12.14
N VAL A 279 -16.42 -9.35 -12.14
CA VAL A 279 -16.24 -10.25 -13.27
C VAL A 279 -17.29 -11.34 -13.10
N VAL A 280 -18.30 -11.32 -13.97
CA VAL A 280 -19.24 -12.45 -14.07
C VAL A 280 -18.47 -13.62 -14.66
N VAL A 281 -17.94 -14.49 -13.80
CA VAL A 281 -17.45 -15.80 -14.23
C VAL A 281 -18.69 -16.64 -14.55
N PRO A 282 -18.84 -17.19 -15.77
CA PRO A 282 -19.89 -18.18 -16.01
C PRO A 282 -19.65 -19.33 -15.03
N VAL A 283 -20.67 -19.67 -14.24
CA VAL A 283 -20.65 -20.87 -13.40
C VAL A 283 -20.58 -22.06 -14.36
N GLN A 284 -19.38 -22.49 -14.69
CA GLN A 284 -19.14 -23.79 -15.28
C GLN A 284 -19.28 -24.77 -14.12
N GLY A 285 -20.50 -25.28 -13.97
CA GLY A 285 -20.83 -26.27 -12.97
C GLY A 285 -20.14 -27.59 -13.28
N ASP A 286 -18.86 -27.72 -12.89
CA ASP A 286 -18.19 -29.00 -12.82
C ASP A 286 -18.59 -29.68 -11.50
N ASN A 287 -19.71 -30.40 -11.60
CA ASN A 287 -20.07 -31.47 -10.68
C ASN A 287 -19.07 -32.62 -10.83
N ASP A 288 -17.92 -32.52 -10.16
CA ASP A 288 -17.06 -33.69 -9.91
C ASP A 288 -16.92 -33.95 -8.40
N SER A 289 -18.06 -34.18 -7.75
CA SER A 289 -18.10 -35.04 -6.58
C SER A 289 -18.20 -36.50 -7.04
N ARG A 290 -17.08 -37.23 -7.11
CA ARG A 290 -17.14 -38.71 -7.16
C ARG A 290 -16.20 -39.34 -6.14
N THR A 291 -16.82 -39.70 -5.04
CA THR A 291 -16.37 -40.71 -4.10
C THR A 291 -16.29 -42.09 -4.78
N LEU A 292 -15.25 -42.84 -4.42
CA LEU A 292 -14.86 -44.18 -4.84
C LEU A 292 -15.98 -45.25 -4.88
N ARG A 293 -16.00 -46.12 -5.92
CA ARG A 293 -16.14 -47.60 -5.78
C ARG A 293 -15.97 -48.42 -7.08
N SER A 294 -14.94 -49.27 -7.04
CA SER A 294 -14.76 -50.63 -7.59
C SER A 294 -15.62 -51.18 -8.75
N HIS A 295 -14.91 -51.65 -9.78
CA HIS A 295 -15.08 -52.83 -10.65
C HIS A 295 -16.48 -53.32 -11.07
N SER A 296 -16.68 -53.44 -12.40
CA SER A 296 -17.05 -54.69 -13.10
C SER A 296 -16.92 -54.55 -14.63
N LYS A 297 -16.47 -55.64 -15.27
CA LYS A 297 -16.25 -55.80 -16.71
C LYS A 297 -17.56 -55.97 -17.50
N SER A 298 -17.60 -55.44 -18.74
CA SER A 298 -18.25 -56.03 -19.95
C SER A 298 -18.25 -54.96 -21.06
N SER A 299 -17.35 -55.02 -22.04
CA SER A 299 -17.48 -55.68 -23.36
C SER A 299 -18.38 -54.97 -24.39
N SER A 300 -17.73 -54.66 -25.53
CA SER A 300 -18.20 -54.65 -26.94
C SER A 300 -19.16 -53.56 -27.44
N ASN A 301 -18.63 -52.69 -28.32
CA ASN A 301 -18.77 -52.73 -29.80
C ASN A 301 -19.04 -51.36 -30.46
N SER A 302 -18.26 -51.11 -31.53
CA SER A 302 -18.55 -50.42 -32.81
C SER A 302 -19.46 -49.18 -32.80
N SER A 303 -19.14 -48.06 -33.46
CA SER A 303 -18.81 -47.99 -34.89
C SER A 303 -18.41 -46.56 -35.30
N LEU A 304 -17.36 -46.48 -36.13
CA LEU A 304 -17.24 -45.66 -37.35
C LEU A 304 -18.36 -44.66 -37.67
N ASN A 305 -17.99 -43.38 -37.81
CA ASN A 305 -18.38 -42.62 -39.00
C ASN A 305 -17.37 -41.52 -39.35
N GLN A 306 -17.07 -41.47 -40.64
CA GLN A 306 -16.14 -40.58 -41.33
C GLN A 306 -16.83 -39.31 -41.88
N LYS A 307 -15.96 -38.39 -42.33
CA LYS A 307 -16.12 -37.33 -43.36
C LYS A 307 -16.48 -35.94 -42.82
N ALA A 308 -15.98 -34.82 -43.34
CA ALA A 308 -14.91 -34.48 -44.30
C ALA A 308 -14.75 -32.94 -44.20
N SER A 309 -13.54 -32.41 -44.03
CA SER A 309 -12.78 -31.62 -45.02
C SER A 309 -13.48 -30.38 -45.62
N SER A 310 -12.94 -29.20 -45.30
CA SER A 310 -12.76 -28.12 -46.28
C SER A 310 -11.51 -27.30 -45.95
N SER A 311 -10.58 -27.31 -46.91
CA SER A 311 -9.33 -26.56 -47.07
C SER A 311 -9.53 -25.04 -47.09
N SER A 312 -8.57 -24.23 -46.63
CA SER A 312 -7.57 -23.47 -47.43
C SER A 312 -7.16 -22.26 -46.57
N LEU A 313 -5.96 -21.67 -46.49
CA LEU A 313 -4.70 -21.72 -47.21
C LEU A 313 -3.61 -21.12 -46.28
N ASN A 314 -2.37 -21.55 -46.52
CA ASN A 314 -1.14 -21.19 -45.80
C ASN A 314 -0.73 -19.70 -45.92
N ASN A 315 0.01 -19.22 -44.91
CA ASN A 315 1.35 -18.69 -45.16
C ASN A 315 2.26 -18.88 -43.95
N GLN A 316 3.27 -19.75 -44.14
CA GLN A 316 4.42 -19.93 -43.27
C GLN A 316 5.52 -18.95 -43.68
N SER A 317 6.21 -18.37 -42.71
CA SER A 317 7.60 -17.97 -42.87
C SER A 317 8.37 -18.46 -41.66
N SER A 318 9.13 -19.52 -41.87
CA SER A 318 10.06 -20.15 -40.94
C SER A 318 11.40 -19.41 -40.90
N SER A 319 11.92 -19.15 -39.71
CA SER A 319 13.37 -19.10 -39.47
C SER A 319 13.71 -20.02 -38.29
N THR A 320 14.37 -21.11 -38.64
CA THR A 320 15.04 -22.05 -37.74
C THR A 320 16.22 -21.37 -37.04
N SER A 321 16.39 -21.56 -35.73
CA SER A 321 17.59 -22.16 -35.13
C SER A 321 17.56 -22.20 -33.60
N ALA A 322 18.12 -23.31 -33.10
CA ALA A 322 18.73 -23.54 -31.79
C ALA A 322 17.82 -23.87 -30.58
N ASN A 323 17.79 -25.17 -30.28
CA ASN A 323 17.52 -25.77 -28.98
C ASN A 323 18.18 -24.98 -27.84
N GLN A 324 17.37 -24.47 -26.93
CA GLN A 324 17.71 -24.45 -25.50
C GLN A 324 16.56 -25.11 -24.76
N GLN A 325 16.83 -26.30 -24.21
CA GLN A 325 15.99 -26.96 -23.22
C GLN A 325 15.96 -26.09 -21.96
N SER A 326 15.01 -25.16 -21.90
CA SER A 326 14.49 -24.66 -20.64
C SER A 326 13.52 -25.72 -20.14
N SER A 327 13.80 -26.30 -18.97
CA SER A 327 12.86 -27.12 -18.24
C SER A 327 11.60 -26.30 -17.98
N SER A 328 10.58 -26.48 -18.82
CA SER A 328 9.25 -25.97 -18.59
C SER A 328 8.70 -26.66 -17.34
N ILE A 329 8.76 -25.97 -16.21
CA ILE A 329 7.93 -26.26 -15.06
C ILE A 329 6.50 -26.16 -15.58
N THR A 330 5.82 -27.30 -15.72
CA THR A 330 4.41 -27.36 -16.07
C THR A 330 3.66 -26.43 -15.10
N PRO A 331 2.79 -25.50 -15.57
CA PRO A 331 2.04 -24.67 -14.66
C PRO A 331 1.20 -25.58 -13.77
N VAL A 332 1.45 -25.52 -12.47
CA VAL A 332 0.52 -26.02 -11.46
C VAL A 332 -0.84 -25.41 -11.80
N ASP A 333 -1.93 -26.20 -11.77
CA ASP A 333 -3.31 -25.67 -11.89
C ASP A 333 -3.51 -24.59 -10.83
N GLN A 334 -3.26 -23.33 -11.20
CA GLN A 334 -3.35 -22.16 -10.34
C GLN A 334 -4.70 -21.52 -10.58
N GLN A 335 -5.49 -21.41 -9.51
CA GLN A 335 -6.75 -20.69 -9.57
C GLN A 335 -6.47 -19.19 -9.61
N ASP A 336 -7.30 -18.45 -10.36
CA ASP A 336 -7.27 -16.99 -10.36
C ASP A 336 -8.46 -16.47 -9.54
N TYR A 337 -8.17 -15.86 -8.40
CA TYR A 337 -9.16 -15.24 -7.53
C TYR A 337 -9.34 -13.75 -7.85
N SER A 338 -10.59 -13.34 -7.89
CA SER A 338 -11.02 -11.95 -7.98
C SER A 338 -10.90 -11.22 -6.64
N PHE A 339 -10.97 -9.89 -6.68
CA PHE A 339 -11.04 -9.08 -5.45
C PHE A 339 -12.27 -9.39 -4.58
N THR A 340 -13.32 -9.99 -5.14
CA THR A 340 -14.57 -10.30 -4.43
C THR A 340 -14.56 -11.65 -3.71
N ASP A 341 -13.59 -12.52 -4.00
CA ASP A 341 -13.55 -13.87 -3.42
C ASP A 341 -13.21 -13.88 -1.93
N PHE A 342 -12.51 -12.85 -1.46
CA PHE A 342 -12.08 -12.72 -0.07
C PHE A 342 -12.70 -11.49 0.59
N LYS A 343 -13.20 -11.66 1.83
CA LYS A 343 -13.55 -10.54 2.72
C LYS A 343 -12.53 -10.44 3.84
N PHE A 344 -11.63 -9.47 3.75
CA PHE A 344 -10.57 -9.28 4.73
C PHE A 344 -11.11 -8.67 6.03
N LYS A 345 -10.64 -9.19 7.16
CA LYS A 345 -11.04 -8.80 8.51
C LYS A 345 -9.89 -8.17 9.31
N GLY A 346 -8.64 -8.39 8.89
CA GLY A 346 -7.46 -7.79 9.51
C GLY A 346 -6.18 -8.58 9.20
N ILE A 347 -5.07 -8.12 9.77
CA ILE A 347 -3.75 -8.75 9.64
C ILE A 347 -3.50 -9.67 10.85
N LEU A 348 -3.11 -10.92 10.60
CA LEU A 348 -2.70 -11.89 11.62
C LEU A 348 -1.19 -11.84 11.89
N GLY A 349 -0.40 -11.47 10.88
CA GLY A 349 1.05 -11.33 11.01
C GLY A 349 1.68 -10.83 9.73
N GLU A 350 2.88 -10.26 9.84
CA GLU A 350 3.70 -9.81 8.72
C GLU A 350 5.10 -10.37 8.88
N GLY A 351 5.69 -10.83 7.78
CA GLY A 351 7.02 -11.40 7.78
C GLY A 351 7.67 -11.32 6.41
N ARG A 352 8.80 -12.02 6.25
CA ARG A 352 9.58 -12.02 5.00
C ARG A 352 8.74 -12.39 3.77
N SER A 353 7.82 -13.35 3.91
CA SER A 353 6.98 -13.84 2.81
C SER A 353 5.74 -12.98 2.54
N GLY A 354 5.64 -11.80 3.14
CA GLY A 354 4.50 -10.89 2.99
C GLY A 354 3.57 -10.90 4.20
N LYS A 355 2.27 -10.83 3.95
CA LYS A 355 1.23 -10.69 4.99
C LYS A 355 0.43 -11.97 5.15
N THR A 356 0.10 -12.31 6.39
CA THR A 356 -0.93 -13.30 6.72
C THR A 356 -2.18 -12.55 7.18
N LEU A 357 -3.27 -12.72 6.45
CA LEU A 357 -4.52 -11.99 6.62
C LEU A 357 -5.60 -12.90 7.21
N LEU A 358 -6.43 -12.37 8.10
CA LEU A 358 -7.67 -13.00 8.51
C LEU A 358 -8.74 -12.65 7.48
N CYS A 359 -9.34 -13.64 6.81
CA CYS A 359 -10.42 -13.36 5.86
C CYS A 359 -11.50 -14.43 5.82
N GLU A 360 -12.67 -14.07 5.29
CA GLU A 360 -13.72 -15.01 4.90
C GLU A 360 -13.54 -15.41 3.43
N PHE A 361 -13.59 -16.71 3.16
CA PHE A 361 -13.55 -17.31 1.83
C PHE A 361 -14.62 -18.40 1.75
N ARG A 362 -15.57 -18.26 0.81
CA ARG A 362 -16.69 -19.21 0.59
C ARG A 362 -17.47 -19.59 1.87
N GLY A 363 -17.58 -18.65 2.82
CA GLY A 363 -18.29 -18.82 4.09
C GLY A 363 -17.41 -19.27 5.27
N ASP A 364 -16.19 -19.72 5.00
CA ASP A 364 -15.24 -20.13 6.03
C ASP A 364 -14.29 -18.99 6.41
N THR A 365 -13.89 -18.93 7.68
CA THR A 365 -12.83 -18.01 8.12
C THR A 365 -11.48 -18.72 8.04
N ILE A 366 -10.55 -18.13 7.28
CA ILE A 366 -9.23 -18.69 6.99
C ILE A 366 -8.10 -17.71 7.34
N ALA A 367 -6.90 -18.25 7.50
CA ALA A 367 -5.66 -17.49 7.44
C ALA A 367 -5.15 -17.50 5.99
N LEU A 368 -4.99 -16.33 5.39
CA LEU A 368 -4.55 -16.16 4.01
C LEU A 368 -3.17 -15.52 3.98
N LYS A 369 -2.15 -16.34 3.75
CA LYS A 369 -0.80 -15.87 3.47
C LYS A 369 -0.77 -15.29 2.07
N SER A 370 -0.14 -14.13 1.90
CA SER A 370 -0.18 -13.38 0.65
C SER A 370 1.14 -12.64 0.40
N VAL A 371 1.55 -12.60 -0.86
CA VAL A 371 2.71 -11.84 -1.32
C VAL A 371 2.32 -10.90 -2.45
N ASP A 372 2.66 -9.61 -2.33
CA ASP A 372 2.54 -8.62 -3.40
C ASP A 372 3.65 -8.88 -4.43
N ILE A 373 3.26 -9.37 -5.61
CA ILE A 373 4.20 -9.78 -6.66
C ILE A 373 5.00 -8.58 -7.20
N SER A 374 4.43 -7.37 -7.12
CA SER A 374 5.09 -6.15 -7.59
C SER A 374 6.11 -5.59 -6.60
N LYS A 375 6.13 -6.04 -5.34
CA LYS A 375 7.08 -5.56 -4.33
C LYS A 375 8.00 -6.65 -3.77
N ALA A 376 7.60 -7.91 -3.87
CA ALA A 376 8.41 -9.01 -3.38
C ALA A 376 9.53 -9.41 -4.37
N PRO A 377 10.71 -9.82 -3.86
CA PRO A 377 11.71 -10.49 -4.67
C PRO A 377 11.15 -11.75 -5.33
N SER A 378 11.61 -12.06 -6.55
CA SER A 378 11.08 -13.18 -7.36
C SER A 378 11.16 -14.54 -6.65
N TYR A 379 12.21 -14.78 -5.86
CA TYR A 379 12.38 -16.03 -5.13
C TYR A 379 11.30 -16.28 -4.07
N VAL A 380 10.65 -15.22 -3.55
CA VAL A 380 9.59 -15.37 -2.54
C VAL A 380 8.37 -16.07 -3.13
N LEU A 381 8.03 -15.76 -4.38
CA LEU A 381 6.95 -16.45 -5.10
C LEU A 381 7.28 -17.93 -5.30
N GLU A 382 8.52 -18.24 -5.69
CA GLU A 382 8.98 -19.63 -5.85
C GLU A 382 8.92 -20.41 -4.52
N GLU A 383 9.29 -19.78 -3.40
CA GLU A 383 9.18 -20.37 -2.06
C GLU A 383 7.73 -20.66 -1.71
N MET A 384 6.80 -19.73 -1.96
CA MET A 384 5.37 -19.93 -1.71
C MET A 384 4.76 -21.02 -2.61
N GLN A 385 5.19 -21.12 -3.88
CA GLN A 385 4.74 -22.19 -4.77
C GLN A 385 5.24 -23.56 -4.30
N LYS A 386 6.50 -23.65 -3.83
CA LYS A 386 7.03 -24.88 -3.21
C LYS A 386 6.26 -25.25 -1.94
N GLU A 387 5.89 -24.28 -1.12
CA GLU A 387 5.07 -24.48 0.08
C GLU A 387 3.73 -25.15 -0.27
N VAL A 388 3.07 -24.72 -1.35
CA VAL A 388 1.84 -25.38 -1.85
C VAL A 388 2.08 -26.84 -2.21
N GLU A 389 3.17 -27.15 -2.92
CA GLU A 389 3.48 -28.54 -3.30
C GLU A 389 3.77 -29.41 -2.06
N ILE A 390 4.50 -28.88 -1.07
CA ILE A 390 4.73 -29.58 0.21
C ILE A 390 3.40 -29.88 0.91
N TYR A 391 2.48 -28.91 0.97
CA TYR A 391 1.18 -29.15 1.58
C TYR A 391 0.38 -30.24 0.84
N LYS A 392 0.46 -30.32 -0.49
CA LYS A 392 -0.17 -31.40 -1.27
C LYS A 392 0.41 -32.78 -0.92
N ASP A 393 1.73 -32.88 -0.75
CA ASP A 393 2.39 -34.12 -0.35
C ASP A 393 2.02 -34.56 1.07
N LEU A 394 1.63 -33.60 1.93
CA LEU A 394 1.22 -33.82 3.32
C LEU A 394 -0.31 -33.94 3.51
N ALA A 395 -1.07 -34.21 2.45
CA ALA A 395 -2.53 -34.18 2.47
C ALA A 395 -3.19 -35.09 3.54
N ASP A 396 -2.59 -36.24 3.86
CA ASP A 396 -3.13 -37.20 4.84
C ASP A 396 -2.98 -36.76 6.31
N ILE A 397 -2.09 -35.80 6.58
CA ILE A 397 -1.83 -35.28 7.93
C ILE A 397 -2.47 -33.90 8.18
N GLN A 398 -3.01 -33.26 7.14
CA GLN A 398 -3.73 -32.00 7.23
C GLN A 398 -4.97 -32.09 8.13
N GLY A 399 -5.17 -31.07 8.96
CA GLY A 399 -6.24 -30.99 9.96
C GLY A 399 -6.04 -31.91 11.17
N LYS A 400 -5.05 -32.81 11.14
CA LYS A 400 -4.68 -33.68 12.26
C LYS A 400 -3.47 -33.16 13.02
N TYR A 401 -2.48 -32.65 12.29
CA TYR A 401 -1.20 -32.18 12.83
C TYR A 401 -0.75 -30.84 12.26
N ILE A 402 -1.13 -30.55 11.02
CA ILE A 402 -0.87 -29.28 10.34
C ILE A 402 -2.20 -28.65 9.89
N PRO A 403 -2.27 -27.33 9.62
CA PRO A 403 -3.46 -26.71 9.04
C PRO A 403 -3.90 -27.38 7.73
N LYS A 404 -5.19 -27.30 7.40
CA LYS A 404 -5.67 -27.73 6.09
C LYS A 404 -5.43 -26.63 5.07
N LEU A 405 -4.87 -26.99 3.92
CA LEU A 405 -4.80 -26.15 2.74
C LEU A 405 -6.21 -26.04 2.13
N ILE A 406 -6.75 -24.82 2.08
CA ILE A 406 -8.11 -24.53 1.60
C ILE A 406 -8.11 -24.03 0.16
N CYS A 407 -7.19 -23.12 -0.15
CA CYS A 407 -7.10 -22.49 -1.46
C CYS A 407 -5.68 -21.99 -1.71
N TYR A 408 -5.28 -21.88 -2.97
CA TYR A 408 -4.05 -21.21 -3.37
C TYR A 408 -4.16 -20.73 -4.82
N GLY A 409 -3.38 -19.73 -5.21
CA GLY A 409 -3.41 -19.19 -6.58
C GLY A 409 -3.13 -17.69 -6.66
N ASN A 410 -3.35 -17.12 -7.84
CA ASN A 410 -3.20 -15.68 -8.04
C ASN A 410 -4.43 -14.94 -7.51
N TYR A 411 -4.23 -13.72 -7.05
CA TYR A 411 -5.27 -12.83 -6.57
C TYR A 411 -5.21 -11.52 -7.35
N GLY A 412 -6.37 -11.02 -7.77
CA GLY A 412 -6.50 -9.73 -8.45
C GLY A 412 -5.81 -9.70 -9.81
N GLY A 413 -5.96 -10.77 -10.61
CA GLY A 413 -5.33 -10.89 -11.93
C GLY A 413 -3.80 -11.03 -11.90
N GLY A 414 -3.24 -11.54 -10.79
CA GLY A 414 -1.78 -11.67 -10.60
C GLY A 414 -1.15 -10.51 -9.83
N MET A 415 -1.95 -9.65 -9.19
CA MET A 415 -1.45 -8.66 -8.24
C MET A 415 -0.70 -9.30 -7.06
N SER A 416 -1.22 -10.43 -6.56
CA SER A 416 -0.62 -11.17 -5.45
C SER A 416 -0.73 -12.66 -5.66
N PHE A 417 0.14 -13.44 -5.02
CA PHE A 417 -0.06 -14.88 -4.86
C PHE A 417 -0.51 -15.16 -3.43
N VAL A 418 -1.48 -16.06 -3.28
CA VAL A 418 -2.12 -16.34 -1.99
C VAL A 418 -2.16 -17.83 -1.67
N ILE A 419 -2.05 -18.16 -0.38
CA ILE A 419 -2.23 -19.51 0.19
C ILE A 419 -3.16 -19.38 1.39
N GLY A 420 -4.32 -20.02 1.32
CA GLY A 420 -5.34 -20.01 2.34
C GLY A 420 -5.38 -21.31 3.13
N MET A 421 -5.40 -21.20 4.45
CA MET A 421 -5.39 -22.33 5.38
C MET A 421 -6.41 -22.17 6.49
N THR A 422 -6.81 -23.30 7.10
CA THR A 422 -7.66 -23.28 8.29
C THR A 422 -6.96 -22.63 9.48
N ILE A 423 -7.70 -21.87 10.27
CA ILE A 423 -7.24 -21.37 11.57
C ILE A 423 -7.39 -22.48 12.61
N VAL A 424 -6.27 -22.91 13.20
CA VAL A 424 -6.23 -24.07 14.13
C VAL A 424 -5.91 -23.69 15.57
N GLY A 425 -5.48 -22.46 15.83
CA GLY A 425 -5.09 -21.99 17.16
C GLY A 425 -4.37 -20.63 17.13
N THR A 426 -3.77 -20.26 18.26
CA THR A 426 -2.90 -19.09 18.40
C THR A 426 -1.45 -19.52 18.50
N SER A 427 -0.51 -18.63 18.16
CA SER A 427 0.92 -18.90 18.36
C SER A 427 1.24 -19.22 19.83
N LEU A 428 2.32 -19.98 20.03
CA LEU A 428 2.87 -20.38 21.32
C LEU A 428 3.28 -19.23 22.27
N SER A 429 3.19 -17.96 21.85
CA SER A 429 3.67 -16.82 22.65
C SER A 429 2.94 -16.67 24.00
N GLU A 430 3.73 -16.68 25.08
CA GLU A 430 3.42 -16.43 26.51
C GLU A 430 2.70 -17.53 27.33
N TYR A 431 2.27 -18.66 26.76
CA TYR A 431 1.52 -19.68 27.51
C TYR A 431 2.36 -20.87 27.99
N LYS A 432 2.07 -21.37 29.20
CA LYS A 432 2.52 -22.70 29.64
C LYS A 432 1.78 -23.76 28.82
N ILE A 433 2.50 -24.46 27.96
CA ILE A 433 1.96 -25.60 27.22
C ILE A 433 1.70 -26.79 28.13
N THR A 434 0.61 -27.50 27.86
CA THR A 434 0.35 -28.80 28.47
C THR A 434 1.23 -29.86 27.83
N GLU A 435 1.57 -30.91 28.59
CA GLU A 435 2.29 -32.07 28.04
C GLU A 435 1.53 -32.74 26.88
N GLN A 436 0.20 -32.65 26.86
CA GLN A 436 -0.63 -33.13 25.77
C GLN A 436 -0.39 -32.34 24.47
N GLN A 437 -0.44 -31.01 24.53
CA GLN A 437 -0.17 -30.14 23.36
C GLN A 437 1.25 -30.36 22.83
N LYS A 438 2.23 -30.48 23.72
CA LYS A 438 3.63 -30.79 23.39
C LYS A 438 3.75 -32.15 22.69
N SER A 439 3.15 -33.20 23.25
CA SER A 439 3.16 -34.54 22.65
C SER A 439 2.51 -34.55 21.26
N ARG A 440 1.46 -33.76 21.06
CA ARG A 440 0.80 -33.60 19.76
C ARG A 440 1.67 -32.90 18.74
N ALA A 441 2.32 -31.79 19.11
CA ALA A 441 3.25 -31.08 18.24
C ALA A 441 4.41 -31.99 17.79
N ILE A 442 5.00 -32.76 18.72
CA ILE A 442 6.06 -33.74 18.41
C ILE A 442 5.57 -34.80 17.43
N LYS A 443 4.39 -35.38 17.65
CA LYS A 443 3.78 -36.34 16.71
C LYS A 443 3.52 -35.74 15.33
N GLY A 444 3.20 -34.44 15.28
CA GLY A 444 3.06 -33.71 14.03
C GLY A 444 4.38 -33.62 13.27
N LEU A 445 5.46 -33.26 13.96
CA LEU A 445 6.80 -33.21 13.38
C LEU A 445 7.28 -34.59 12.90
N GLU A 446 7.05 -35.64 13.69
CA GLU A 446 7.33 -37.02 13.28
C GLU A 446 6.54 -37.42 12.02
N ALA A 447 5.28 -36.99 11.92
CA ALA A 447 4.44 -37.26 10.76
C ALA A 447 4.94 -36.53 9.50
N ILE A 448 5.43 -35.30 9.63
CA ILE A 448 6.09 -34.56 8.54
C ILE A 448 7.36 -35.31 8.10
N HIS A 449 8.22 -35.71 9.05
CA HIS A 449 9.46 -36.43 8.75
C HIS A 449 9.23 -37.79 8.08
N LYS A 450 8.12 -38.47 8.39
CA LYS A 450 7.75 -39.73 7.74
C LYS A 450 7.49 -39.57 6.23
N HIS A 451 7.16 -38.37 5.78
CA HIS A 451 7.02 -38.02 4.37
C HIS A 451 8.36 -37.62 3.72
N GLY A 452 9.48 -37.72 4.45
CA GLY A 452 10.81 -37.32 3.96
C GLY A 452 11.00 -35.80 3.89
N ILE A 453 10.10 -35.03 4.48
CA ILE A 453 10.12 -33.56 4.49
C ILE A 453 10.72 -33.07 5.81
N LEU A 454 11.58 -32.06 5.73
CA LEU A 454 12.09 -31.33 6.89
C LEU A 454 11.37 -29.99 6.98
N HIS A 455 10.93 -29.62 8.19
CA HIS A 455 10.27 -28.33 8.40
C HIS A 455 11.23 -27.14 8.29
N ASN A 456 12.48 -27.31 8.75
CA ASN A 456 13.56 -26.32 8.72
C ASN A 456 13.31 -24.97 9.42
N ASP A 457 12.17 -24.80 10.10
CA ASP A 457 11.76 -23.52 10.65
C ASP A 457 10.92 -23.66 11.93
N ILE A 458 11.39 -24.50 12.86
CA ILE A 458 10.70 -24.74 14.12
C ILE A 458 11.03 -23.63 15.12
N ARG A 459 10.04 -22.76 15.34
CA ARG A 459 10.08 -21.62 16.29
C ARG A 459 8.68 -21.36 16.85
N GLU A 460 8.59 -20.59 17.93
CA GLU A 460 7.34 -20.39 18.68
C GLU A 460 6.18 -19.84 17.83
N GLU A 461 6.47 -18.97 16.87
CA GLU A 461 5.45 -18.43 15.95
C GLU A 461 4.88 -19.45 14.96
N ASN A 462 5.61 -20.55 14.67
CA ASN A 462 5.18 -21.60 13.74
C ASN A 462 4.56 -22.82 14.46
N ILE A 463 4.38 -22.73 15.78
CA ILE A 463 3.66 -23.73 16.58
C ILE A 463 2.34 -23.10 17.03
N LEU A 464 1.23 -23.59 16.49
CA LEU A 464 -0.11 -23.10 16.84
C LEU A 464 -0.76 -24.02 17.88
N ILE A 465 -1.38 -23.44 18.89
CA ILE A 465 -1.99 -24.16 20.00
C ILE A 465 -3.46 -23.76 20.15
N ASN A 466 -4.30 -24.76 20.43
CA ASN A 466 -5.65 -24.55 20.93
C ASN A 466 -5.86 -25.32 22.24
N ASP A 467 -7.06 -25.25 22.82
CA ASP A 467 -7.40 -25.88 24.11
C ASP A 467 -7.09 -27.38 24.19
N LYS A 468 -6.93 -28.09 23.06
CA LYS A 468 -6.85 -29.56 23.00
C LYS A 468 -5.59 -30.09 22.33
N ASP A 469 -5.04 -29.35 21.37
CA ASP A 469 -4.03 -29.84 20.43
C ASP A 469 -2.95 -28.77 20.14
N GLY A 470 -1.78 -29.24 19.71
CA GLY A 470 -0.70 -28.43 19.16
C GLY A 470 -0.47 -28.81 17.69
N TYR A 471 -0.32 -27.80 16.85
CA TYR A 471 -0.18 -27.87 15.40
C TYR A 471 1.16 -27.26 14.98
N ILE A 472 1.69 -27.80 13.89
CA ILE A 472 2.92 -27.33 13.23
C ILE A 472 2.52 -26.65 11.92
N VAL A 473 3.08 -25.47 11.62
CA VAL A 473 2.70 -24.64 10.46
C VAL A 473 3.84 -24.40 9.50
#